data_AF-A0A7C1XUM6-F1
#
_entry.id   AF-A0A7C1XUM6-F1
#
_cell.length_a   1.000
_cell.length_b   1.000
_cell.length_c   1.000
_cell.angle_alpha   90.00
_cell.angle_beta   90.00
_cell.angle_gamma   90.00
#
_symmetry.space_group_name_H-M   'P 1'
#
loop_
_entity.id
_entity.type
_entity.pdbx_description
1 polymer ?
#
loop_
_entity_poly.entity_id
_entity_poly.type
_entity_poly.pdbx_seq_one_letter_code
_entity_poly.pdbx_strand_id
1 'polypeptide(L)'
;MIARGPNGVAPWQGHRARLNHDWLQVRYLTFLQSVTSEVDDWATSSRVQPEVKEGVLKWRERAKEWVELISDAEATLSPVRYLEVPPLSGMEPETRAWLSKCVHEIYCARTGIRETCLELADRLAKIEVLLQAIESGHAEQGAGNSLYTACLKFSRGVSSLPSAIVLP
;
A
#
# COMPACT_ATOMS: atom_id res chain seq x y z
N MET A 1 7.42 -31.31 -11.35
CA MET A 1 8.22 -30.08 -11.50
C MET A 1 7.24 -28.91 -11.50
N ILE A 2 7.04 -28.27 -10.35
CA ILE A 2 6.02 -27.21 -10.19
C ILE A 2 6.56 -25.97 -10.91
N ALA A 3 5.87 -25.53 -11.97
CA ALA A 3 6.17 -24.29 -12.66
C ALA A 3 6.11 -23.13 -11.64
N ARG A 4 7.29 -22.63 -11.24
CA ARG A 4 7.39 -21.37 -10.49
C ARG A 4 6.88 -20.29 -11.45
N GLY A 5 5.71 -19.72 -11.14
CA GLY A 5 5.19 -18.54 -11.82
C GLY A 5 6.23 -17.41 -11.83
N PRO A 6 6.03 -16.36 -12.64
CA PRO A 6 7.01 -15.29 -12.83
C PRO A 6 7.49 -14.81 -11.46
N ASN A 7 8.79 -14.97 -11.20
CA ASN A 7 9.43 -14.95 -9.87
C ASN A 7 9.17 -13.69 -9.02
N GLY A 8 8.40 -12.69 -9.48
CA GLY A 8 8.02 -11.52 -8.69
C GLY A 8 6.61 -11.54 -8.08
N VAL A 9 5.73 -12.48 -8.42
CA VAL A 9 4.36 -12.53 -7.84
C VAL A 9 4.35 -13.11 -6.41
N ALA A 10 5.16 -14.13 -6.13
CA ALA A 10 5.32 -14.66 -4.78
C ALA A 10 6.01 -13.66 -3.82
N PRO A 11 7.08 -12.95 -4.24
CA PRO A 11 7.62 -11.83 -3.47
C PRO A 11 6.61 -10.72 -3.20
N TRP A 12 5.76 -10.36 -4.19
CA TRP A 12 4.69 -9.39 -4.02
C TRP A 12 3.72 -9.77 -2.92
N GLN A 13 3.15 -10.98 -3.00
CA GLN A 13 2.15 -11.41 -2.04
C GLN A 13 2.73 -11.48 -0.62
N GLY A 14 3.97 -11.96 -0.49
CA GLY A 14 4.67 -12.00 0.79
C GLY A 14 4.94 -10.59 1.34
N HIS A 15 5.38 -9.67 0.50
CA HIS A 15 5.62 -8.28 0.89
C HIS A 15 4.33 -7.60 1.37
N ARG A 16 3.26 -7.71 0.58
CA ARG A 16 1.93 -7.17 0.90
C ARG A 16 1.37 -7.76 2.20
N ALA A 17 1.46 -9.07 2.39
CA ALA A 17 0.97 -9.73 3.60
C ALA A 17 1.72 -9.24 4.85
N ARG A 18 3.05 -9.18 4.77
CA ARG A 18 3.89 -8.71 5.89
C ARG A 18 3.56 -7.27 6.30
N LEU A 19 3.40 -6.36 5.33
CA LEU A 19 3.09 -4.96 5.62
C LEU A 19 1.63 -4.76 6.06
N ASN A 20 0.68 -5.33 5.32
CA ASN A 20 -0.74 -5.07 5.57
C ASN A 20 -1.32 -5.94 6.68
N HIS A 21 -1.20 -7.25 6.56
CA HIS A 21 -1.80 -8.15 7.54
C HIS A 21 -1.01 -8.14 8.85
N ASP A 22 0.27 -8.49 8.79
CA ASP A 22 1.05 -8.73 10.02
C ASP A 22 1.40 -7.45 10.76
N TRP A 23 1.72 -6.38 10.03
CA TRP A 23 2.08 -5.10 10.64
C TRP A 23 0.88 -4.17 10.81
N LEU A 24 0.21 -3.76 9.72
CA LEU A 24 -0.84 -2.74 9.82
C LEU A 24 -2.08 -3.26 10.58
N GLN A 25 -2.66 -4.38 10.15
CA GLN A 25 -3.90 -4.89 10.72
C GLN A 25 -3.72 -5.45 12.13
N VAL A 26 -2.73 -6.32 12.33
CA VAL A 26 -2.57 -7.03 13.61
C VAL A 26 -1.91 -6.14 14.67
N ARG A 27 -0.87 -5.36 14.30
CA ARG A 27 -0.06 -4.62 15.28
C ARG A 27 -0.45 -3.14 15.35
N TYR A 28 -0.38 -2.43 14.23
CA TYR A 28 -0.46 -0.97 14.24
C TYR A 28 -1.89 -0.46 14.50
N LEU A 29 -2.91 -1.05 13.89
CA LEU A 29 -4.31 -0.69 14.16
C LEU A 29 -4.70 -0.99 15.61
N THR A 30 -4.27 -2.13 16.16
CA THR A 30 -4.47 -2.46 17.58
C THR A 30 -3.81 -1.43 18.50
N PHE A 31 -2.57 -1.04 18.18
CA PHE A 31 -1.88 0.04 18.89
C PHE A 31 -2.66 1.36 18.81
N LEU A 32 -3.03 1.82 17.60
CA LEU A 32 -3.79 3.06 17.41
C LEU A 32 -5.10 3.06 18.19
N GLN A 33 -5.80 1.92 18.20
CA GLN A 33 -7.04 1.76 18.96
C GLN A 33 -6.79 1.90 20.47
N SER A 34 -5.67 1.39 20.99
CA SER A 34 -5.32 1.53 22.41
C SER A 34 -4.87 2.93 22.82
N VAL A 35 -4.43 3.77 21.88
CA VAL A 35 -3.90 5.12 22.18
C VAL A 35 -4.77 6.25 21.61
N THR A 36 -6.00 5.95 21.20
CA THR A 36 -6.86 6.92 20.50
C THR A 36 -7.17 8.14 21.38
N SER A 37 -7.47 7.93 22.66
CA SER A 37 -7.67 9.01 23.63
C SER A 37 -6.42 9.85 23.85
N GLU A 38 -5.26 9.21 23.89
CA GLU A 38 -3.96 9.83 24.13
C GLU A 38 -3.52 10.66 22.93
N VAL A 39 -3.91 10.26 21.71
CA VAL A 39 -3.73 11.07 20.49
C VAL A 39 -4.59 12.33 20.56
N ASP A 40 -5.84 12.22 21.00
CA ASP A 40 -6.74 13.37 21.13
C ASP A 40 -6.27 14.33 22.25
N ASP A 41 -5.71 13.78 23.34
CA ASP A 41 -5.12 14.55 24.42
C ASP A 41 -3.81 15.23 23.98
N TRP A 42 -2.97 14.59 23.17
CA TRP A 42 -1.76 15.23 22.62
C TRP A 42 -2.11 16.28 21.56
N ALA A 43 -3.17 16.07 20.78
CA ALA A 43 -3.67 17.06 19.84
C ALA A 43 -4.09 18.38 20.52
N THR A 44 -4.61 18.29 21.75
CA THR A 44 -5.17 19.43 22.50
C THR A 44 -4.27 19.94 23.63
N SER A 45 -3.33 19.12 24.12
CA SER A 45 -2.38 19.48 25.16
C SER A 45 -0.96 19.56 24.61
N SER A 46 -0.18 20.56 25.05
CA SER A 46 1.24 20.68 24.68
C SER A 46 2.13 19.58 25.27
N ARG A 47 1.56 18.50 25.82
CA ARG A 47 2.28 17.42 26.47
C ARG A 47 2.40 16.25 25.51
N VAL A 48 3.64 16.00 25.07
CA VAL A 48 3.98 14.83 24.24
C VAL A 48 3.71 13.55 25.03
N GLN A 49 2.91 12.65 24.44
CA GLN A 49 2.73 11.29 24.94
C GLN A 49 3.79 10.38 24.30
N PRO A 50 4.74 9.83 25.08
CA PRO A 50 5.85 9.03 24.54
C PRO A 50 5.40 7.86 23.66
N GLU A 51 4.33 7.18 24.04
CA GLU A 51 3.77 6.02 23.37
C GLU A 51 3.23 6.40 21.98
N VAL A 52 2.51 7.52 21.89
CA VAL A 52 1.97 8.02 20.61
C VAL A 52 3.12 8.45 19.70
N LYS A 53 4.13 9.14 20.24
CA LYS A 53 5.34 9.52 19.49
C LYS A 53 6.07 8.31 18.93
N GLU A 54 6.23 7.24 19.73
CA GLU A 54 6.82 5.98 19.27
C GLU A 54 6.00 5.36 18.14
N GLY A 55 4.66 5.41 18.24
CA GLY A 55 3.74 5.00 17.18
C GLY A 55 3.97 5.73 15.86
N VAL A 56 4.05 7.06 15.89
CA VAL A 56 4.31 7.88 14.70
C VAL A 56 5.66 7.53 14.06
N LEU A 57 6.70 7.33 14.87
CA LEU A 57 8.02 6.93 14.37
C LEU A 57 7.97 5.56 13.68
N LYS A 58 7.31 4.57 14.30
CA LYS A 58 7.13 3.23 13.72
C LYS A 58 6.41 3.26 12.37
N TRP A 59 5.45 4.17 12.20
CA TRP A 59 4.80 4.36 10.91
C TRP A 59 5.79 4.88 9.87
N ARG A 60 6.53 5.94 10.20
CA ARG A 60 7.50 6.57 9.29
C ARG A 60 8.62 5.64 8.85
N GLU A 61 9.09 4.76 9.74
CA GLU A 61 10.06 3.71 9.40
C GLU A 61 9.55 2.78 8.29
N ARG A 62 8.23 2.59 8.19
CA ARG A 62 7.57 1.73 7.20
C ARG A 62 6.98 2.49 6.02
N ALA A 63 6.87 3.81 6.08
CA ALA A 63 6.27 4.65 5.04
C ALA A 63 6.93 4.43 3.66
N LYS A 64 8.26 4.27 3.64
CA LYS A 64 8.99 3.97 2.42
C LYS A 64 8.60 2.62 1.80
N GLU A 65 8.44 1.58 2.62
CA GLU A 65 8.00 0.26 2.15
C GLU A 65 6.58 0.32 1.57
N TRP A 66 5.71 1.19 2.11
CA TRP A 66 4.37 1.42 1.55
C TRP A 66 4.41 2.08 0.17
N VAL A 67 5.24 3.11 0.01
CA VAL A 67 5.42 3.79 -1.29
C VAL A 67 5.91 2.78 -2.34
N GLU A 68 6.93 1.99 -2.00
CA GLU A 68 7.46 0.94 -2.88
C GLU A 68 6.40 -0.12 -3.22
N LEU A 69 5.63 -0.59 -2.23
CA LEU A 69 4.54 -1.54 -2.46
C LEU A 69 3.50 -0.99 -3.44
N ILE A 70 3.10 0.27 -3.28
CA ILE A 70 2.06 0.87 -4.15
C ILE A 70 2.61 1.13 -5.55
N SER A 71 3.84 1.64 -5.68
CA SER A 71 4.46 1.93 -6.99
C SER A 71 4.67 0.67 -7.82
N ASP A 72 5.00 -0.45 -7.16
CA ASP A 72 5.35 -1.69 -7.83
C ASP A 72 4.11 -2.54 -8.17
N ALA A 73 2.96 -2.26 -7.57
CA ALA A 73 1.75 -3.07 -7.70
C ALA A 73 1.31 -3.25 -9.16
N GLU A 74 1.18 -2.14 -9.90
CA GLU A 74 0.72 -2.12 -11.28
C GLU A 74 1.65 -2.94 -12.19
N ALA A 75 2.96 -2.70 -12.11
CA ALA A 75 3.95 -3.41 -12.92
C ALA A 75 4.06 -4.89 -12.54
N THR A 76 4.00 -5.20 -11.24
CA THR A 76 4.19 -6.56 -10.72
C THR A 76 3.02 -7.48 -11.04
N LEU A 77 1.80 -6.92 -11.00
CA LEU A 77 0.55 -7.62 -11.27
C LEU A 77 0.13 -7.56 -12.75
N SER A 78 0.85 -6.78 -13.57
CA SER A 78 0.58 -6.69 -15.00
C SER A 78 0.89 -8.01 -15.73
N PRO A 79 -0.02 -8.49 -16.61
CA PRO A 79 0.21 -9.66 -17.44
C PRO A 79 1.29 -9.46 -18.50
N VAL A 80 1.79 -8.23 -18.71
CA VAL A 80 2.96 -7.95 -19.57
C VAL A 80 4.15 -8.85 -19.22
N ARG A 81 4.30 -9.23 -17.95
CA ARG A 81 5.37 -10.11 -17.51
C ARG A 81 5.39 -11.48 -18.20
N TYR A 82 4.25 -11.95 -18.72
CA TYR A 82 4.20 -13.19 -19.49
C TYR A 82 4.81 -13.04 -20.90
N LEU A 83 4.90 -11.81 -21.43
CA LEU A 83 5.56 -11.52 -22.70
C LEU A 83 7.09 -11.57 -22.59
N GLU A 84 7.62 -11.52 -21.37
CA GLU A 84 9.05 -11.65 -21.07
C GLU A 84 9.49 -13.11 -20.85
N VAL A 85 8.57 -14.08 -20.95
CA VAL A 85 8.83 -15.51 -20.71
C VAL A 85 8.61 -16.31 -21.99
N PRO A 86 9.40 -17.37 -22.27
CA PRO A 86 9.16 -18.25 -23.41
C PRO A 86 7.75 -18.86 -23.39
N PRO A 87 7.11 -19.07 -24.57
CA PRO A 87 7.65 -18.81 -25.91
C PRO A 87 7.55 -17.34 -26.36
N LEU A 88 6.79 -16.52 -25.63
CA LEU A 88 6.46 -15.15 -26.02
C LEU A 88 7.67 -14.20 -25.97
N SER A 89 8.66 -14.50 -25.15
CA SER A 89 9.93 -13.76 -25.12
C SER A 89 10.72 -13.82 -26.44
N GLY A 90 10.40 -14.76 -27.34
CA GLY A 90 11.05 -14.91 -28.64
C GLY A 90 10.44 -14.06 -29.77
N MET A 91 9.40 -13.28 -29.49
CA MET A 91 8.83 -12.36 -30.47
C MET A 91 9.83 -11.25 -30.85
N GLU A 92 9.69 -10.72 -32.06
CA GLU A 92 10.42 -9.53 -32.50
C GLU A 92 10.24 -8.37 -31.50
N PRO A 93 11.31 -7.63 -31.16
CA PRO A 93 11.26 -6.59 -30.13
C PRO A 93 10.15 -5.56 -30.33
N GLU A 94 9.91 -5.14 -31.58
CA GLU A 94 8.85 -4.19 -31.94
C GLU A 94 7.46 -4.75 -31.69
N THR A 95 7.24 -6.02 -32.05
CA THR A 95 5.96 -6.72 -31.84
C THR A 95 5.69 -6.89 -30.35
N ARG A 96 6.72 -7.30 -29.58
CA ARG A 96 6.60 -7.42 -28.13
C ARG A 96 6.31 -6.07 -27.47
N ALA A 97 7.00 -5.00 -27.86
CA ALA A 97 6.79 -3.67 -27.30
C ALA A 97 5.35 -3.17 -27.54
N TRP A 98 4.84 -3.32 -28.77
CA TRP A 98 3.46 -2.98 -29.09
C TRP A 98 2.45 -3.81 -28.28
N LEU A 99 2.64 -5.14 -28.23
CA LEU A 99 1.73 -6.04 -27.51
C LEU A 99 1.75 -5.76 -26.00
N SER A 100 2.93 -5.52 -25.42
CA SER A 100 3.08 -5.14 -24.01
C SER A 100 2.26 -3.90 -23.68
N LYS A 101 2.32 -2.87 -24.52
CA LYS A 101 1.53 -1.65 -24.32
C LYS A 101 0.02 -1.95 -24.38
N CYS A 102 -0.44 -2.69 -25.38
CA CYS A 102 -1.85 -3.04 -25.53
C CYS A 102 -2.37 -3.88 -24.35
N VAL A 103 -1.63 -4.92 -23.97
CA VAL A 103 -1.96 -5.81 -22.85
C VAL A 103 -2.02 -5.02 -21.54
N HIS A 104 -1.07 -4.12 -21.32
CA HIS A 104 -1.04 -3.27 -20.13
C HIS A 104 -2.25 -2.33 -20.04
N GLU A 105 -2.56 -1.60 -21.11
CA GLU A 105 -3.69 -0.66 -21.10
C GLU A 105 -5.03 -1.38 -20.93
N ILE A 106 -5.23 -2.54 -21.59
CA ILE A 106 -6.43 -3.36 -21.39
C ILE A 106 -6.53 -3.86 -19.95
N TYR A 107 -5.41 -4.31 -19.38
CA TYR A 107 -5.35 -4.76 -17.99
C TYR A 107 -5.72 -3.64 -17.02
N CYS A 108 -5.14 -2.45 -17.17
CA CYS A 108 -5.44 -1.30 -16.32
C CYS A 108 -6.92 -0.89 -16.44
N ALA A 109 -7.44 -0.77 -17.66
CA ALA A 109 -8.84 -0.41 -17.89
C ALA A 109 -9.84 -1.43 -17.31
N ARG A 110 -9.52 -2.73 -17.34
CA ARG A 110 -10.42 -3.77 -16.82
C ARG A 110 -10.34 -3.98 -15.32
N THR A 111 -9.16 -3.80 -14.72
CA THR A 111 -8.95 -4.06 -13.29
C THR A 111 -9.06 -2.82 -12.42
N GLY A 112 -8.93 -1.63 -13.00
CA GLY A 112 -8.86 -0.38 -12.23
C GLY A 112 -7.62 -0.30 -11.33
N ILE A 113 -6.57 -1.09 -11.62
CA ILE A 113 -5.39 -1.17 -10.74
C ILE A 113 -4.67 0.18 -10.66
N ARG A 114 -4.61 0.93 -11.77
CA ARG A 114 -3.94 2.23 -11.84
C ARG A 114 -4.64 3.24 -10.93
N GLU A 115 -5.96 3.30 -11.01
CA GLU A 115 -6.81 4.13 -10.16
C GLU A 115 -6.68 3.70 -8.69
N THR A 116 -6.66 2.39 -8.42
CA THR A 116 -6.47 1.85 -7.06
C THR A 116 -5.13 2.27 -6.47
N CYS A 117 -4.03 2.20 -7.25
CA CYS A 117 -2.70 2.63 -6.81
C CYS A 117 -2.67 4.14 -6.52
N LEU A 118 -3.29 4.96 -7.36
CA LEU A 118 -3.42 6.40 -7.14
C LEU A 118 -4.22 6.73 -5.88
N GLU A 119 -5.36 6.05 -5.66
CA GLU A 119 -6.15 6.21 -4.44
C GLU A 119 -5.37 5.79 -3.19
N LEU A 120 -4.58 4.71 -3.27
CA LEU A 120 -3.74 4.27 -2.16
C LEU A 120 -2.64 5.27 -1.84
N ALA A 121 -2.00 5.84 -2.85
CA ALA A 121 -1.00 6.88 -2.67
C ALA A 121 -1.60 8.14 -2.01
N ASP A 122 -2.80 8.57 -2.44
CA ASP A 122 -3.53 9.69 -1.81
C ASP A 122 -3.90 9.39 -0.36
N ARG A 123 -4.37 8.18 -0.06
CA ARG A 123 -4.67 7.75 1.32
C ARG A 123 -3.42 7.71 2.20
N LEU A 124 -2.29 7.24 1.68
CA LEU A 124 -1.01 7.24 2.37
C LEU A 124 -0.58 8.68 2.71
N ALA A 125 -0.67 9.61 1.74
CA ALA A 125 -0.37 11.02 1.95
C ALA A 125 -1.29 11.66 3.01
N LYS A 126 -2.58 11.33 3.03
CA LYS A 126 -3.53 11.78 4.05
C LYS A 126 -3.14 11.30 5.45
N ILE A 127 -2.65 10.07 5.60
CA ILE A 127 -2.17 9.56 6.88
C ILE A 127 -0.94 10.35 7.34
N GLU A 128 0.01 10.64 6.45
CA GLU A 128 1.18 11.47 6.78
C GLU A 128 0.79 12.87 7.26
N VAL A 129 -0.18 13.51 6.59
CA VAL A 129 -0.69 14.83 7.01
C VAL A 129 -1.30 14.77 8.42
N LEU A 130 -2.09 13.73 8.72
CA LEU A 130 -2.67 13.55 10.05
C LEU A 130 -1.58 13.35 11.12
N LEU A 131 -0.58 12.50 10.84
CA LEU A 131 0.53 12.26 11.75
C LEU A 131 1.34 13.54 12.00
N GLN A 132 1.59 14.34 10.96
CA GLN A 132 2.27 15.62 11.08
C GLN A 132 1.46 16.63 11.91
N ALA A 133 0.14 16.68 11.73
CA ALA A 133 -0.73 17.55 12.52
C ALA A 133 -0.72 17.16 14.00
N ILE A 134 -0.75 15.85 14.30
CA ILE A 134 -0.64 15.30 15.67
C ILE A 134 0.69 15.68 16.30
N GLU A 135 1.81 15.43 15.62
CA GLU A 135 3.14 15.76 16.14
C GLU A 135 3.35 17.25 16.38
N SER A 136 2.76 18.08 15.53
CA SER A 136 2.90 19.54 15.61
C SER A 136 1.97 20.17 16.64
N GLY A 137 1.08 19.40 17.28
CA GLY A 137 0.07 19.92 18.21
C GLY A 137 -0.99 20.79 17.53
N HIS A 138 -1.25 20.58 16.23
CA HIS A 138 -2.25 21.29 15.44
C HIS A 138 -3.41 20.38 15.02
N ALA A 139 -3.54 19.22 15.64
CA ALA A 139 -4.58 18.25 15.33
C ALA A 139 -5.92 18.69 15.94
N GLU A 140 -7.01 18.44 15.21
CA GLU A 140 -8.37 18.69 15.70
C GLU A 140 -8.81 17.63 16.72
N GLN A 141 -9.84 17.94 17.51
CA GLN A 141 -10.45 16.95 18.41
C GLN A 141 -10.96 15.75 17.61
N GLY A 142 -10.62 14.53 18.04
CA GLY A 142 -10.95 13.30 17.32
C GLY A 142 -9.94 12.93 16.22
N ALA A 143 -8.75 13.55 16.22
CA ALA A 143 -7.65 13.18 15.33
C ALA A 143 -7.22 11.72 15.49
N GLY A 144 -7.28 11.15 16.69
CA GLY A 144 -6.98 9.73 16.93
C GLY A 144 -7.91 8.82 16.15
N ASN A 145 -9.21 9.07 16.23
CA ASN A 145 -10.22 8.30 15.49
C ASN A 145 -10.11 8.52 13.97
N SER A 146 -9.76 9.74 13.56
CA SER A 146 -9.53 10.08 12.15
C SER A 146 -8.34 9.32 11.58
N LEU A 147 -7.23 9.26 12.33
CA LEU A 147 -6.03 8.50 11.97
C LEU A 147 -6.34 7.00 11.90
N TYR A 148 -6.99 6.44 12.92
CA TYR A 148 -7.41 5.04 12.93
C TYR A 148 -8.27 4.70 11.71
N THR A 149 -9.28 5.53 11.42
CA THR A 149 -10.18 5.35 10.28
C THR A 149 -9.42 5.45 8.94
N ALA A 150 -8.48 6.39 8.83
CA ALA A 150 -7.64 6.53 7.64
C ALA A 150 -6.78 5.28 7.41
N CYS A 151 -6.09 4.79 8.45
CA CYS A 151 -5.31 3.56 8.39
C CYS A 151 -6.18 2.32 8.06
N LEU A 152 -7.39 2.23 8.61
CA LEU A 152 -8.32 1.14 8.30
C LEU A 152 -8.77 1.17 6.83
N LYS A 153 -9.14 2.36 6.32
CA LYS A 153 -9.51 2.56 4.91
C LYS A 153 -8.34 2.27 3.98
N PHE A 154 -7.12 2.64 4.36
CA PHE A 154 -5.91 2.33 3.61
C PHE A 154 -5.68 0.81 3.56
N SER A 155 -5.74 0.14 4.72
CA SER A 155 -5.60 -1.32 4.82
C SER A 155 -6.59 -2.08 3.94
N ARG A 156 -7.86 -1.65 3.92
CA ARG A 156 -8.90 -2.23 3.05
C ARG A 156 -8.57 -2.07 1.56
N GLY A 157 -8.05 -0.91 1.15
CA GLY A 157 -7.61 -0.69 -0.23
C GLY A 157 -6.40 -1.56 -0.60
N VAL A 158 -5.45 -1.75 0.32
CA VAL A 158 -4.33 -2.68 0.07
C VAL A 158 -4.83 -4.11 -0.05
N SER A 159 -5.83 -4.50 0.74
CA SER A 159 -6.47 -5.82 0.67
C SER A 159 -7.23 -6.06 -0.64
N SER A 160 -7.73 -5.01 -1.31
CA SER A 160 -8.39 -5.16 -2.61
C SER A 160 -7.43 -5.34 -3.78
N LEU A 161 -6.13 -5.10 -3.60
CA LEU A 161 -5.15 -5.41 -4.62
C LEU A 161 -5.12 -6.92 -4.91
N PRO A 162 -4.96 -7.33 -6.18
CA PRO A 162 -4.82 -8.74 -6.53
C PRO A 162 -3.64 -9.42 -5.83
N SER A 163 -3.83 -10.67 -5.41
CA SER A 163 -2.76 -11.50 -4.83
C SER A 163 -1.86 -12.14 -5.89
N ALA A 164 -2.33 -12.17 -7.13
CA ALA A 164 -1.61 -12.69 -8.29
C ALA A 164 -2.06 -11.95 -9.55
N ILE A 165 -1.32 -12.15 -10.65
CA ILE A 165 -1.73 -11.66 -11.97
C ILE A 165 -3.10 -12.26 -12.29
N VAL A 166 -4.10 -11.41 -12.55
CA VAL A 166 -5.44 -11.82 -12.95
C VAL A 166 -5.51 -11.72 -14.48
N LEU A 167 -5.74 -12.85 -15.14
CA LEU A 167 -5.96 -12.86 -16.58
C LEU A 167 -7.44 -12.53 -16.88
N PRO A 168 -7.70 -11.70 -17.90
CA PRO A 168 -9.04 -11.27 -18.30
C PRO A 168 -9.90 -12.37 -18.92
#